data_AF-A0A5E4NTT8-F1
#
_entry.id   AF-A0A5E4NTT8-F1
#
_cell.length_a   1.000
_cell.length_b   1.000
_cell.length_c   1.000
_cell.angle_alpha   90.00
_cell.angle_beta   90.00
_cell.angle_gamma   90.00
#
_symmetry.space_group_name_H-M   'P 1'
#
loop_
_entity.id
_entity.type
_entity.pdbx_description
1 polymer ?
#
loop_
_entity_poly.entity_id
_entity_poly.type
_entity_poly.pdbx_seq_one_letter_code
_entity_poly.pdbx_strand_id
1 'polypeptide(L)'
;MDTNDTTSIERPSPAWVMFGYISFAAALVMVGAGILFLPLDRWVKGYFAMAVLLLIQACFTLAKSLRDVHEAGRFINRLESARTERLLREA
;
A
#
# COMPACT_ATOMS: atom_id res chain seq x y z
N MET A 1 -36.51 6.52 -0.23
CA MET A 1 -35.27 6.86 0.50
C MET A 1 -34.22 5.90 -0.02
N ASP A 2 -33.63 6.25 -1.15
CA ASP A 2 -32.78 5.35 -1.92
C ASP A 2 -31.37 5.32 -1.31
N THR A 3 -31.14 4.38 -0.40
CA THR A 3 -29.82 4.17 0.24
C THR A 3 -28.96 3.22 -0.58
N ASN A 4 -28.85 3.44 -1.89
CA ASN A 4 -27.88 2.73 -2.71
C ASN A 4 -26.54 3.48 -2.71
N ASP A 5 -25.92 3.63 -1.53
CA ASP A 5 -24.50 3.94 -1.43
C ASP A 5 -23.71 2.63 -1.60
N THR A 6 -23.85 2.01 -2.77
CA THR A 6 -22.79 1.15 -3.27
C THR A 6 -21.58 2.03 -3.49
N THR A 7 -20.74 2.15 -2.46
CA THR A 7 -19.38 2.68 -2.56
C THR A 7 -18.62 1.77 -3.52
N SER A 8 -18.79 2.02 -4.82
CA SER A 8 -18.07 1.36 -5.89
C SER A 8 -16.61 1.63 -5.63
N ILE A 9 -15.85 0.56 -5.33
CA ILE A 9 -14.39 0.63 -5.26
C ILE A 9 -13.93 0.91 -6.70
N GLU A 10 -13.84 2.18 -7.05
CA GLU A 10 -13.37 2.60 -8.35
C GLU A 10 -11.89 2.25 -8.47
N ARG A 11 -11.59 1.47 -9.51
CA ARG A 11 -10.22 1.15 -9.84
C ARG A 11 -9.52 2.45 -10.24
N PRO A 12 -8.33 2.75 -9.68
CA PRO A 12 -7.59 3.94 -10.09
C PRO A 12 -7.32 3.91 -11.59
N SER A 13 -7.38 5.08 -12.23
CA SER A 13 -7.12 5.20 -13.66
C SER A 13 -5.69 4.71 -14.00
N PRO A 14 -5.46 4.13 -15.20
CA PRO A 14 -4.12 3.67 -15.59
C PRO A 14 -3.06 4.78 -15.52
N ALA A 15 -3.45 6.02 -15.82
CA ALA A 15 -2.57 7.19 -15.74
C ALA A 15 -2.12 7.47 -14.29
N TRP A 16 -3.02 7.35 -13.32
CA TRP A 16 -2.70 7.53 -11.90
C TRP A 16 -1.74 6.45 -11.39
N VAL A 17 -1.95 5.21 -11.81
CA VAL A 17 -1.06 4.10 -11.48
C VAL A 17 0.34 4.33 -12.07
N MET A 18 0.43 4.74 -13.33
CA MET A 18 1.70 5.07 -14.00
C MET A 18 2.44 6.22 -13.32
N PHE A 19 1.72 7.29 -12.95
CA PHE A 19 2.30 8.42 -12.20
C PHE A 19 2.97 7.95 -10.91
N GLY A 20 2.29 7.09 -10.13
CA GLY A 20 2.87 6.52 -8.91
C GLY A 20 4.19 5.76 -9.15
N TYR A 21 4.26 4.95 -10.21
CA TYR A 21 5.50 4.24 -10.57
C TYR A 21 6.63 5.20 -10.96
N ILE A 22 6.32 6.23 -11.76
CA ILE A 22 7.30 7.24 -12.19
C ILE A 22 7.80 8.04 -10.98
N SER A 23 6.91 8.49 -10.09
CA SER A 23 7.29 9.24 -8.89
C SER A 23 8.18 8.40 -7.95
N PHE A 24 7.85 7.12 -7.77
CA PHE A 24 8.67 6.22 -6.96
C PHE A 24 10.07 6.02 -7.58
N ALA A 25 10.15 5.80 -8.90
CA ALA A 25 11.42 5.67 -9.59
C ALA A 25 12.26 6.95 -9.50
N ALA A 26 11.64 8.12 -9.69
CA ALA A 26 12.31 9.41 -9.55
C ALA A 26 12.84 9.64 -8.14
N ALA A 27 12.07 9.28 -7.10
CA ALA A 27 12.51 9.37 -5.71
C ALA A 27 13.71 8.44 -5.43
N LEU A 28 13.69 7.21 -5.94
CA LEU A 28 14.79 6.26 -5.80
C LEU A 28 16.08 6.79 -6.45
N VAL A 29 15.97 7.38 -7.64
CA VAL A 29 17.09 8.03 -8.33
C VAL A 29 17.62 9.22 -7.55
N MET A 30 16.74 10.08 -7.02
CA MET A 30 17.15 11.23 -6.21
C MET A 30 17.90 10.81 -4.94
N VAL A 31 17.41 9.80 -4.22
CA VAL A 31 18.09 9.27 -3.03
C VAL A 31 19.43 8.64 -3.39
N GLY A 32 19.46 7.81 -4.45
CA GLY A 32 20.70 7.20 -4.93
C GLY A 32 21.75 8.24 -5.35
N ALA A 33 21.35 9.25 -6.13
CA ALA A 33 22.20 10.36 -6.49
C ALA A 33 22.70 11.14 -5.27
N GLY A 34 21.82 11.39 -4.29
CA GLY A 34 22.17 12.04 -3.02
C GLY A 34 23.28 11.29 -2.26
N ILE A 35 23.18 9.96 -2.17
CA ILE A 35 24.21 9.11 -1.54
C ILE A 35 25.53 9.17 -2.33
N LEU A 36 25.48 9.18 -3.66
CA LEU A 36 26.67 9.22 -4.51
C LEU A 36 27.43 10.55 -4.39
N PHE A 37 26.71 11.68 -4.43
CA PHE A 37 27.30 13.03 -4.37
C PHE A 37 27.72 13.45 -2.95
N LEU A 38 27.33 12.71 -1.91
CA LEU A 38 27.70 13.05 -0.53
C LEU A 38 29.23 12.87 -0.32
N PRO A 39 29.95 13.85 0.26
CA PRO A 39 31.39 13.74 0.51
C PRO A 39 31.68 12.90 1.77
N LEU A 40 31.26 11.64 1.76
CA LEU A 40 31.48 10.67 2.84
C LEU A 40 32.36 9.50 2.40
N ASP A 41 32.89 8.78 3.38
CA ASP A 41 33.61 7.54 3.15
C ASP A 41 32.72 6.46 2.50
N ARG A 42 33.35 5.57 1.70
CA ARG A 42 32.65 4.51 0.95
C ARG A 42 31.88 3.55 1.87
N TRP A 43 32.42 3.23 3.05
CA TRP A 43 31.74 2.34 3.99
C TRP A 43 30.46 2.97 4.53
N VAL A 44 30.51 4.26 4.86
CA VAL A 44 29.35 5.02 5.35
C VAL A 44 28.26 5.10 4.28
N LYS A 45 28.63 5.37 3.02
CA LYS A 45 27.68 5.31 1.88
C LYS A 45 27.02 3.94 1.75
N GLY A 46 27.77 2.87 1.97
CA GLY A 46 27.26 1.50 2.01
C GLY A 46 26.19 1.30 3.08
N TYR A 47 26.42 1.78 4.30
CA TYR A 47 25.42 1.71 5.38
C TYR A 47 24.14 2.48 5.06
N PHE A 48 24.25 3.68 4.46
CA PHE A 48 23.09 4.44 4.00
C PHE A 48 22.32 3.72 2.90
N ALA A 49 23.00 3.13 1.93
CA ALA A 49 22.36 2.34 0.88
C ALA A 49 21.59 1.14 1.47
N MET A 50 22.20 0.41 2.41
CA MET A 50 21.54 -0.71 3.09
C MET A 50 20.32 -0.25 3.89
N ALA A 51 20.43 0.86 4.63
CA ALA A 51 19.32 1.43 5.41
C ALA A 51 18.14 1.83 4.51
N VAL A 52 18.41 2.50 3.39
CA VAL A 52 17.38 2.90 2.42
C VAL A 52 16.70 1.67 1.80
N LEU A 53 17.46 0.66 1.37
CA LEU A 53 16.89 -0.56 0.80
C LEU A 53 15.98 -1.29 1.78
N LEU A 54 16.42 -1.45 3.03
CA LEU A 54 15.64 -2.08 4.08
C LEU A 54 14.37 -1.27 4.39
N LEU A 55 14.48 0.06 4.48
CA LEU A 55 13.36 0.94 4.74
C LEU A 55 12.29 0.85 3.64
N ILE A 56 12.71 0.84 2.37
CA ILE A 56 11.80 0.67 1.22
C ILE A 56 11.10 -0.68 1.28
N GLN A 57 11.83 -1.75 1.55
CA GLN A 57 11.24 -3.08 1.71
C GLN A 57 10.21 -3.10 2.84
N ALA A 58 10.55 -2.57 4.01
CA ALA A 58 9.66 -2.51 5.17
C ALA A 58 8.40 -1.67 4.87
N CYS A 59 8.54 -0.53 4.18
CA CYS A 59 7.43 0.31 3.75
C CYS A 59 6.44 -0.46 2.85
N PHE A 60 6.94 -1.19 1.85
CA PHE A 60 6.08 -1.98 0.97
C PHE A 60 5.39 -3.14 1.69
N THR A 61 6.08 -3.79 2.62
CA THR A 61 5.47 -4.85 3.44
C THR A 61 4.40 -4.30 4.37
N LEU A 62 4.65 -3.15 4.99
CA LEU A 62 3.69 -2.46 5.84
C LEU A 62 2.45 -2.02 5.05
N ALA A 63 2.64 -1.43 3.87
CA ALA A 63 1.54 -1.00 3.00
C ALA A 63 0.65 -2.17 2.57
N LYS A 64 1.26 -3.32 2.22
CA LYS A 64 0.52 -4.56 1.93
C LYS A 64 -0.25 -5.04 3.15
N SER A 65 0.43 -5.21 4.28
CA SER A 65 -0.19 -5.66 5.54
C SER A 65 -1.39 -4.79 5.93
N LEU A 66 -1.27 -3.46 5.80
CA LEU A 66 -2.36 -2.54 6.08
C LEU A 66 -3.53 -2.71 5.10
N ARG A 67 -3.27 -2.89 3.81
CA ARG A 67 -4.33 -3.18 2.81
C ARG A 67 -5.00 -4.51 3.11
N ASP A 68 -4.23 -5.54 3.41
CA ASP A 68 -4.73 -6.89 3.70
C ASP A 68 -5.65 -6.87 4.93
N VAL A 69 -5.29 -6.12 5.98
CA VAL A 69 -6.14 -5.92 7.18
C VAL A 69 -7.44 -5.18 6.84
N HIS A 70 -7.39 -4.12 6.03
CA HIS A 70 -8.59 -3.40 5.59
C HIS A 70 -9.52 -4.27 4.74
N GLU A 71 -8.96 -5.11 3.85
CA GLU A 71 -9.74 -6.02 3.04
C GLU A 71 -10.35 -7.15 3.88
N ALA A 72 -9.57 -7.76 4.78
CA ALA A 72 -10.05 -8.81 5.68
C ALA A 72 -11.25 -8.36 6.53
N GLY A 73 -11.20 -7.15 7.10
CA GLY A 73 -12.32 -6.60 7.88
C GLY A 73 -13.62 -6.47 7.06
N ARG A 74 -13.52 -6.01 5.81
CA ARG A 74 -14.69 -5.92 4.91
C ARG A 74 -15.25 -7.28 4.54
N PHE A 75 -14.38 -8.29 4.34
CA PHE A 75 -14.82 -9.66 4.09
C PHE A 75 -15.54 -10.27 5.30
N ILE A 76 -15.03 -10.07 6.51
CA ILE A 76 -15.65 -10.58 7.74
C ILE A 76 -17.04 -9.97 7.94
N ASN A 77 -17.21 -8.66 7.79
CA ASN A 77 -18.51 -8.00 7.94
C ASN A 77 -19.55 -8.50 6.91
N ARG A 78 -19.12 -8.79 5.68
CA ARG A 78 -19.99 -9.40 4.65
C ARG A 78 -20.39 -10.84 5.00
N LEU A 79 -19.50 -11.60 5.63
CA LEU A 79 -19.81 -12.95 6.07
C LEU A 79 -20.81 -12.94 7.23
N GLU A 80 -20.60 -12.04 8.20
CA GLU A 80 -21.47 -11.88 9.35
C GLU A 80 -22.89 -11.46 8.93
N SER A 81 -23.02 -10.45 8.06
CA SER A 81 -24.33 -10.06 7.51
C SER A 81 -25.03 -11.20 6.76
N ALA A 82 -24.32 -11.97 5.93
CA ALA A 82 -24.89 -13.11 5.23
C ALA A 82 -25.32 -14.26 6.17
N ARG A 83 -24.55 -14.51 7.25
CA ARG A 83 -24.92 -15.51 8.27
C ARG A 83 -26.13 -15.05 9.08
N THR A 84 -26.15 -13.79 9.49
CA THR A 84 -27.26 -13.18 10.22
C THR A 84 -28.53 -13.22 9.37
N GLU A 85 -28.45 -12.92 8.07
CA GLU A 85 -29.60 -13.02 7.16
C GLU A 85 -30.14 -14.45 7.05
N ARG A 86 -29.27 -15.47 7.03
CA ARG A 86 -29.71 -16.88 7.03
C ARG A 86 -30.43 -17.26 8.31
N LEU A 87 -29.91 -16.87 9.47
CA LEU A 87 -30.53 -17.14 10.77
C LEU A 87 -31.91 -16.49 10.90
N LEU A 88 -32.07 -15.27 10.37
CA LEU A 88 -33.36 -14.57 10.36
C LEU A 88 -34.38 -15.20 9.39
N ARG A 89 -33.94 -15.89 8.33
CA ARG A 89 -34.82 -16.58 7.38
C ARG A 89 -35.24 -17.96 7.85
N GLU A 90 -34.43 -18.60 8.67
CA GLU A 90 -34.67 -19.96 9.21
C GLU A 90 -35.47 -19.96 10.52
N ALA A 91 -35.60 -18.81 11.19
CA ALA A 91 -36.41 -18.58 12.39
C ALA A 91 -37.85 -18.13 12.05
#